data_AF-A0A9N9BWS3-F1
#
_entry.id   AF-A0A9N9BWS3-F1
#
_cell.length_a   1.000
_cell.length_b   1.000
_cell.length_c   1.000
_cell.angle_alpha   90.00
_cell.angle_beta   90.00
_cell.angle_gamma   90.00
#
_symmetry.space_group_name_H-M   'P 1'
#
loop_
_entity.id
_entity.type
_entity.pdbx_description
1 polymer ?
#
loop_
_entity_poly.entity_id
_entity_poly.type
_entity_poly.pdbx_seq_one_letter_code
_entity_poly.pdbx_strand_id
1 'polypeptide(L)'
;MGYWLLEMTSKYPKSQFTGVDKVSIPHPSDLPSNVNFEMGDAYFLPYEDGSLDFALRILKPGGYIELREFDCDMNNLEKLTSINTIDVECNIWDGTYGKLALEDFITTYKLMMPYLSKFIGIEKDPYLNLLKKLEEEVKDYKSSHKLFRFIGRKPS
;
A
#
# COMPACT_ATOMS: atom_id res chain seq x y z
N MET A 1 5.27 -0.43 -3.45
CA MET A 1 5.50 0.89 -4.10
C MET A 1 4.24 1.75 -3.97
N GLY A 2 4.35 3.07 -3.82
CA GLY A 2 3.21 3.96 -3.53
C GLY A 2 2.28 4.33 -4.71
N TYR A 3 1.99 3.40 -5.63
CA TYR A 3 1.21 3.69 -6.85
C TYR A 3 -0.19 4.25 -6.57
N TRP A 4 -0.79 3.89 -5.43
CA TRP A 4 -2.06 4.47 -5.00
C TRP A 4 -1.96 5.99 -4.77
N LEU A 5 -0.85 6.49 -4.21
CA LEU A 5 -0.63 7.94 -4.04
C LEU A 5 -0.58 8.65 -5.39
N LEU A 6 0.04 8.04 -6.40
CA LEU A 6 0.07 8.60 -7.76
C LEU A 6 -1.33 8.75 -8.35
N GLU A 7 -2.22 7.80 -8.11
CA GLU A 7 -3.63 7.93 -8.52
C GLU A 7 -4.33 9.09 -7.77
N MET A 8 -4.08 9.21 -6.46
CA MET A 8 -4.69 10.26 -5.65
C MET A 8 -4.21 11.66 -6.06
N THR A 9 -2.96 11.80 -6.51
CA THR A 9 -2.43 13.09 -7.00
C THR A 9 -3.24 13.65 -8.16
N SER A 10 -3.69 12.77 -9.05
CA SER A 10 -4.49 13.13 -10.23
C SER A 10 -5.94 13.41 -9.86
N LYS A 11 -6.50 12.64 -8.92
CA LYS A 11 -7.88 12.84 -8.43
C LYS A 11 -8.03 14.10 -7.58
N TYR A 12 -7.00 14.48 -6.83
CA TYR A 12 -7.02 15.60 -5.90
C TYR A 12 -5.82 16.52 -6.14
N PRO A 13 -5.77 17.25 -7.27
CA PRO A 13 -4.59 18.02 -7.69
C PRO A 13 -4.24 19.19 -6.77
N LYS A 14 -5.14 19.58 -5.86
CA LYS A 14 -4.91 20.63 -4.86
C LYS A 14 -4.36 20.09 -3.53
N SER A 15 -4.36 18.77 -3.35
CA SER A 15 -3.85 18.12 -2.14
C SER A 15 -2.36 17.80 -2.31
N GLN A 16 -1.64 17.77 -1.19
CA GLN A 16 -0.25 17.35 -1.11
C GLN A 16 -0.19 15.93 -0.56
N PHE A 17 0.64 15.09 -1.17
CA PHE A 17 0.77 13.68 -0.83
C PHE A 17 2.20 13.36 -0.40
N THR A 18 2.36 12.64 0.71
CA THR A 18 3.66 12.13 1.15
C THR A 18 3.56 10.63 1.36
N GLY A 19 4.32 9.86 0.58
CA GLY A 19 4.50 8.43 0.80
C GLY A 19 5.68 8.17 1.71
N VAL A 20 5.47 7.42 2.78
CA VAL A 20 6.55 7.04 3.71
C VAL A 20 6.73 5.53 3.67
N ASP A 21 7.95 5.08 3.44
CA ASP A 21 8.31 3.65 3.45
C ASP A 21 9.61 3.44 4.22
N LYS A 22 9.72 2.31 4.92
CA LYS A 22 10.93 1.94 5.66
C LYS A 22 12.06 1.52 4.72
N VAL A 23 11.73 1.13 3.50
CA VAL A 23 12.66 0.71 2.46
C VAL A 23 12.70 1.77 1.37
N SER A 24 13.92 2.11 0.92
CA SER A 24 14.09 2.92 -0.29
C SER A 24 13.69 2.09 -1.51
N ILE A 25 12.56 2.41 -2.14
CA ILE A 25 12.13 1.73 -3.36
C ILE A 25 12.23 2.74 -4.52
N PRO A 26 12.92 2.42 -5.62
CA PRO A 26 13.11 3.38 -6.72
C PRO A 26 11.78 3.78 -7.39
N HIS A 27 11.49 5.08 -7.39
CA HIS A 27 10.30 5.63 -8.02
C HIS A 27 10.55 6.03 -9.49
N PRO A 28 9.50 6.13 -10.33
CA PRO A 28 9.62 6.77 -11.64
C PRO A 28 10.20 8.18 -11.50
N SER A 29 11.04 8.60 -12.44
CA SER A 29 11.68 9.92 -12.42
C SER A 29 10.71 11.09 -12.60
N ASP A 30 9.56 10.85 -13.23
CA ASP A 30 8.55 11.86 -13.54
C ASP A 30 7.39 11.81 -12.52
N LEU A 31 7.65 12.23 -11.29
CA LEU A 31 6.62 12.33 -10.26
C LEU A 31 5.78 13.62 -10.41
N PRO A 32 4.47 13.57 -10.15
CA PRO A 32 3.64 14.77 -10.02
C PRO A 32 4.20 15.73 -8.95
N SER A 33 4.06 17.03 -9.16
CA SER A 33 4.61 18.05 -8.24
C SER A 33 3.96 18.08 -6.86
N ASN A 34 2.81 17.42 -6.71
CA ASN A 34 2.06 17.33 -5.46
C ASN A 34 2.21 15.98 -4.74
N VAL A 35 3.25 15.20 -5.07
CA VAL A 35 3.65 14.02 -4.29
C VAL A 35 5.14 14.04 -3.96
N ASN A 36 5.47 13.63 -2.74
CA ASN A 36 6.82 13.33 -2.31
C ASN A 36 6.91 11.91 -1.72
N PHE A 37 8.08 11.30 -1.79
CA PHE A 37 8.37 10.04 -1.12
C PHE A 37 9.55 10.20 -0.17
N GLU A 38 9.38 9.74 1.06
CA GLU A 38 10.36 9.85 2.13
C GLU A 38 10.65 8.48 2.72
N MET A 39 11.92 8.20 2.98
CA MET A 39 12.28 7.02 3.75
C MET A 39 12.03 7.31 5.23
N GLY A 40 11.21 6.50 5.88
CA GLY A 40 10.83 6.73 7.26
C GLY A 40 10.15 5.52 7.88
N ASP A 41 10.27 5.39 9.18
CA ASP A 41 9.51 4.40 9.93
C ASP A 41 8.16 5.02 10.31
N ALA A 42 7.06 4.42 9.84
CA ALA A 42 5.70 4.90 10.12
C ALA A 42 5.36 4.92 11.62
N TYR A 43 6.11 4.18 12.47
CA TYR A 43 5.99 4.27 13.92
C TYR A 43 6.58 5.57 14.50
N PHE A 44 7.46 6.25 13.76
CA PHE A 44 8.26 7.40 14.20
C PHE A 44 8.28 8.53 13.15
N LEU A 45 7.10 8.88 12.62
CA LEU A 45 7.00 9.97 11.66
C LEU A 45 7.41 11.32 12.28
N PRO A 46 8.31 12.10 11.64
CA PRO A 46 8.84 13.35 12.18
C PRO A 46 7.90 14.54 11.92
N TYR A 47 6.58 14.34 12.00
CA TYR A 47 5.60 15.41 11.76
C TYR A 47 4.94 15.87 13.07
N GLU A 48 4.64 17.17 13.17
CA GLU A 48 3.96 17.75 14.34
C GLU A 48 2.52 17.27 14.44
N ASP A 49 1.98 17.05 15.65
CA ASP A 49 0.56 16.67 15.84
C ASP A 49 -0.38 17.65 15.13
N GLY A 50 -1.33 17.13 14.35
CA GLY A 50 -2.24 17.93 13.54
C GLY A 50 -1.63 18.55 12.27
N SER A 51 -0.44 18.15 11.82
CA SER A 51 0.08 18.60 10.52
C SER A 51 -0.49 17.84 9.32
N LEU A 52 -1.03 16.62 9.54
CA LEU A 52 -1.52 15.73 8.48
C LEU A 52 -3.04 15.62 8.49
N ASP A 53 -3.63 15.57 7.30
CA ASP A 53 -5.07 15.35 7.15
C ASP A 53 -5.43 13.86 7.11
N PHE A 54 -4.45 12.99 6.79
CA PHE A 54 -4.57 11.52 6.66
C PHE A 54 -3.26 10.79 7.04
N ALA A 55 -3.06 10.42 8.31
CA ALA A 55 -2.13 9.35 8.73
C ALA A 55 -2.35 9.00 10.21
N LEU A 56 -2.07 7.74 10.57
CA LEU A 56 -2.18 7.23 11.93
C LEU A 56 -1.31 8.09 12.86
N ARG A 57 -1.97 8.70 13.85
CA ARG A 57 -1.44 9.47 14.98
C ARG A 57 -1.28 11.00 14.84
N ILE A 58 -1.63 11.62 13.71
CA ILE A 58 -1.37 13.07 13.47
C ILE A 58 -2.53 13.76 12.73
N LEU A 59 -3.78 13.32 12.92
CA LEU A 59 -4.90 13.98 12.24
C LEU A 59 -5.17 15.37 12.84
N LYS A 60 -5.49 16.36 12.00
CA LYS A 60 -6.16 17.58 12.46
C LYS A 60 -7.53 17.25 13.05
N PRO A 61 -8.10 18.10 13.94
CA PRO A 61 -9.52 17.98 14.30
C PRO A 61 -10.40 17.88 13.06
N GLY A 62 -11.22 16.83 12.99
CA GLY A 62 -12.05 16.53 11.84
C GLY A 62 -11.37 15.84 10.64
N GLY A 63 -10.06 15.59 10.71
CA GLY A 63 -9.31 14.81 9.71
C GLY A 63 -9.72 13.34 9.68
N TYR A 64 -9.47 12.69 8.55
CA TYR A 64 -9.89 11.30 8.30
C TYR A 64 -8.66 10.41 8.17
N ILE A 65 -8.81 9.13 8.51
CA ILE A 65 -7.80 8.12 8.19
C ILE A 65 -8.46 7.04 7.36
N GLU A 66 -7.81 6.66 6.26
CA GLU A 66 -8.16 5.50 5.46
C GLU A 66 -7.04 4.47 5.58
N LEU A 67 -7.37 3.28 6.09
CA LEU A 67 -6.46 2.13 6.09
C LEU A 67 -6.99 1.09 5.12
N ARG A 68 -6.08 0.50 4.35
CA ARG A 68 -6.37 -0.63 3.46
C ARG A 68 -5.38 -1.72 3.76
N GLU A 69 -5.85 -2.79 4.38
CA GLU A 69 -5.03 -3.93 4.73
C GLU A 69 -5.64 -5.22 4.19
N PHE A 70 -4.78 -6.21 3.96
CA PHE A 70 -5.21 -7.58 3.74
C PHE A 70 -5.79 -8.16 5.04
N ASP A 71 -6.54 -9.25 4.94
CA ASP A 71 -7.07 -9.99 6.10
C ASP A 71 -5.94 -10.59 6.95
N CYS A 72 -5.35 -9.76 7.81
CA CYS A 72 -4.25 -10.09 8.69
C CYS A 72 -4.75 -9.99 10.13
N ASP A 73 -5.45 -11.02 10.63
CA ASP A 73 -5.92 -11.21 12.02
C ASP A 73 -5.79 -9.97 12.95
N MET A 74 -6.82 -9.13 12.93
CA MET A 74 -6.79 -7.70 13.31
C MET A 74 -7.05 -7.43 14.81
N ASN A 75 -6.45 -8.22 15.70
CA ASN A 75 -6.69 -8.17 17.16
C ASN A 75 -6.34 -6.84 17.86
N ASN A 76 -5.81 -5.82 17.16
CA ASN A 76 -5.36 -4.54 17.74
C ASN A 76 -6.24 -3.31 17.41
N LEU A 77 -7.38 -3.46 16.74
CA LEU A 77 -8.22 -2.33 16.31
C LEU A 77 -9.08 -1.67 17.41
N GLU A 78 -9.16 -2.25 18.60
CA GLU A 78 -10.05 -1.81 19.70
C GLU A 78 -9.81 -0.38 20.20
N LYS A 79 -8.69 0.26 19.82
CA LYS A 79 -8.32 1.62 20.26
C LYS A 79 -8.84 2.74 19.35
N LEU A 80 -9.39 2.41 18.19
CA LEU A 80 -9.89 3.41 17.24
C LEU A 80 -11.40 3.59 17.44
N THR A 81 -11.83 4.85 17.66
CA THR A 81 -13.25 5.19 17.75
C THR A 81 -13.83 5.44 16.35
N SER A 82 -15.03 4.93 16.09
CA SER A 82 -15.78 5.15 14.83
C SER A 82 -15.12 4.58 13.56
N ILE A 83 -14.68 3.32 13.59
CA ILE A 83 -14.21 2.61 12.40
C ILE A 83 -15.41 2.12 11.58
N ASN A 84 -15.49 2.52 10.31
CA ASN A 84 -16.32 1.83 9.33
C ASN A 84 -15.46 0.87 8.52
N THR A 85 -15.87 -0.39 8.46
CA THR A 85 -15.23 -1.42 7.63
C THR A 85 -16.03 -1.60 6.34
N ILE A 86 -15.35 -1.55 5.20
CA ILE A 86 -15.93 -1.88 3.90
C ILE A 86 -15.09 -3.00 3.30
N ASP A 87 -15.76 -4.11 2.99
CA ASP A 87 -15.17 -5.20 2.23
C ASP A 87 -15.04 -4.73 0.78
N VAL A 88 -13.80 -4.64 0.31
CA VAL A 88 -13.50 -4.30 -1.08
C VAL A 88 -12.85 -5.50 -1.73
N GLU A 89 -13.49 -6.03 -2.76
CA GLU A 89 -12.88 -7.04 -3.60
C GLU A 89 -11.90 -6.36 -4.57
N CYS A 90 -10.62 -6.68 -4.41
CA CYS A 90 -9.56 -6.21 -5.28
C CYS A 90 -9.30 -7.25 -6.38
N ASN A 91 -9.87 -7.00 -7.56
CA ASN A 91 -9.61 -7.80 -8.75
C ASN A 91 -8.23 -7.44 -9.32
N ILE A 92 -7.19 -8.14 -8.87
CA ILE A 92 -5.80 -7.87 -9.28
C ILE A 92 -5.51 -8.24 -10.75
N TRP A 93 -6.48 -8.85 -11.44
CA TRP A 93 -6.42 -9.22 -12.86
C TRP A 93 -7.15 -8.23 -13.78
N ASP A 94 -7.88 -7.25 -13.25
CA ASP A 94 -8.73 -6.35 -14.04
C ASP A 94 -8.51 -4.86 -13.70
N GLY A 95 -8.75 -4.00 -14.69
CA GLY A 95 -8.59 -2.56 -14.58
C GLY A 95 -7.14 -2.09 -14.37
N THR A 96 -6.95 -0.77 -14.45
CA THR A 96 -5.64 -0.13 -14.29
C THR A 96 -5.05 -0.40 -12.90
N TYR A 97 -5.89 -0.38 -11.86
CA TYR A 97 -5.46 -0.61 -10.48
C TYR A 97 -5.02 -2.05 -10.22
N GLY A 98 -5.78 -3.04 -10.70
CA GLY A 98 -5.42 -4.45 -10.52
C GLY A 98 -4.09 -4.77 -11.19
N LYS A 99 -3.89 -4.28 -12.42
CA LYS A 99 -2.61 -4.42 -13.14
C LYS A 99 -1.44 -3.79 -12.38
N LEU A 100 -1.58 -2.55 -11.90
CA LEU A 100 -0.54 -1.88 -11.11
C LEU A 100 -0.26 -2.61 -9.79
N ALA A 101 -1.28 -3.14 -9.13
CA ALA A 101 -1.13 -3.91 -7.90
C ALA A 101 -0.36 -5.22 -8.15
N LEU A 102 -0.66 -5.93 -9.25
CA LEU A 102 0.07 -7.14 -9.65
C LEU A 102 1.52 -6.84 -10.02
N GLU A 103 1.76 -5.75 -10.78
CA GLU A 103 3.11 -5.30 -11.12
C GLU A 103 3.92 -4.93 -9.87
N ASP A 104 3.33 -4.21 -8.91
CA ASP A 104 3.97 -3.86 -7.64
C ASP A 104 4.29 -5.10 -6.81
N PHE A 105 3.35 -6.04 -6.72
CA PHE A 105 3.55 -7.31 -6.01
C PHE A 105 4.71 -8.10 -6.61
N ILE A 106 4.70 -8.33 -7.92
CA ILE A 106 5.78 -9.06 -8.62
C ILE A 106 7.12 -8.34 -8.46
N THR A 107 7.14 -7.01 -8.57
CA THR A 107 8.37 -6.21 -8.44
C THR A 107 8.93 -6.29 -7.03
N THR A 108 8.09 -6.16 -6.02
CA THR A 108 8.47 -6.28 -4.61
C THR A 108 9.04 -7.65 -4.31
N TYR A 109 8.38 -8.73 -4.76
CA TYR A 109 8.89 -10.09 -4.57
C TYR A 109 10.17 -10.37 -5.36
N LYS A 110 10.40 -9.73 -6.51
CA LYS A 110 11.71 -9.76 -7.20
C LYS A 110 12.79 -9.06 -6.39
N LEU A 111 12.50 -7.90 -5.81
CA LEU A 111 13.44 -7.15 -4.97
C LEU A 111 13.77 -7.90 -3.67
N MET A 112 12.79 -8.60 -3.09
CA MET A 112 12.96 -9.41 -1.89
C MET A 112 13.61 -10.77 -2.16
N MET A 113 13.76 -11.18 -3.43
CA MET A 113 14.32 -12.46 -3.83
C MET A 113 15.64 -12.81 -3.13
N PRO A 114 16.66 -11.93 -3.00
CA PRO A 114 17.92 -12.28 -2.34
C PRO A 114 17.75 -12.67 -0.86
N TYR A 115 16.70 -12.15 -0.20
CA TYR A 115 16.37 -12.46 1.18
C TYR A 115 15.51 -13.72 1.28
N LEU A 116 14.49 -13.82 0.41
CA LEU A 116 13.53 -14.92 0.40
C LEU A 116 14.14 -16.22 -0.14
N SER A 117 15.03 -16.17 -1.13
CA SER A 117 15.71 -17.36 -1.67
C SER A 117 16.50 -18.10 -0.59
N LYS A 118 17.16 -17.36 0.30
CA LYS A 118 17.90 -17.89 1.45
C LYS A 118 16.97 -18.47 2.52
N PHE A 119 15.82 -17.84 2.76
CA PHE A 119 14.87 -18.28 3.77
C PHE A 119 14.05 -19.50 3.34
N ILE A 120 13.58 -19.50 2.09
CA ILE A 120 12.75 -20.55 1.50
C ILE A 120 13.61 -21.68 0.91
N GLY A 121 14.91 -21.44 0.71
CA GLY A 121 15.85 -22.44 0.19
C GLY A 121 15.69 -22.71 -1.31
N ILE A 122 15.21 -21.72 -2.08
CA ILE A 122 14.95 -21.84 -3.52
C ILE A 122 15.99 -21.03 -4.30
N GLU A 123 16.57 -21.64 -5.34
CA GLU A 123 17.51 -20.96 -6.23
C GLU A 123 16.83 -19.90 -7.11
N LYS A 124 17.64 -18.99 -7.67
CA LYS A 124 17.16 -17.82 -8.41
C LYS A 124 16.21 -18.17 -9.58
N ASP A 125 16.60 -19.08 -10.46
CA ASP A 125 15.84 -19.34 -11.68
C ASP A 125 14.50 -20.04 -11.41
N PRO A 126 14.42 -21.05 -10.52
CA PRO A 126 13.14 -21.59 -10.06
C PRO A 126 12.23 -20.53 -9.43
N TYR A 127 12.77 -19.61 -8.63
CA TYR A 127 12.00 -18.53 -8.02
C TYR A 127 11.39 -17.59 -9.07
N LEU A 128 12.17 -17.19 -10.09
CA LEU A 128 11.68 -16.34 -11.17
C LEU A 128 10.58 -17.04 -12.00
N ASN A 129 10.67 -18.36 -12.18
CA ASN A 129 9.62 -19.13 -12.83
C ASN A 129 8.32 -19.17 -12.01
N LEU A 130 8.42 -19.27 -10.68
CA LEU A 130 7.25 -19.18 -9.80
C LEU A 130 6.54 -17.81 -9.94
N LEU A 131 7.30 -16.72 -10.01
CA LEU A 131 6.71 -15.39 -10.22
C LEU A 131 6.05 -15.21 -11.58
N LYS A 132 6.59 -15.82 -12.65
CA LYS A 132 5.92 -15.82 -13.96
C LYS A 132 4.62 -16.60 -13.93
N LYS A 133 4.66 -17.79 -13.32
CA LYS A 133 3.48 -18.65 -13.19
C LYS A 133 2.39 -17.99 -12.36
N LEU A 134 2.77 -17.28 -11.29
CA LEU A 134 1.85 -16.47 -10.49
C LEU A 134 1.10 -15.45 -11.36
N GLU A 135 1.80 -14.77 -12.27
CA GLU A 135 1.17 -13.76 -13.15
C GLU A 135 0.10 -14.38 -14.07
N GLU A 136 0.36 -15.60 -14.57
CA GLU A 136 -0.59 -16.37 -15.39
C GLU A 136 -1.77 -16.85 -14.53
N GLU A 137 -1.48 -17.47 -13.38
CA GLU A 137 -2.49 -18.02 -12.46
C GLU A 137 -3.44 -16.95 -11.94
N VAL A 138 -2.95 -15.74 -11.64
CA VAL A 138 -3.79 -14.61 -11.22
C VAL A 138 -4.86 -14.28 -12.27
N LYS A 139 -4.50 -14.34 -13.56
CA LYS A 139 -5.41 -14.06 -14.67
C LYS A 139 -6.38 -15.23 -14.89
N ASP A 140 -5.85 -16.45 -14.92
CA ASP A 140 -6.64 -17.66 -15.21
C ASP A 140 -7.70 -17.94 -14.14
N TYR A 141 -7.33 -17.79 -12.86
CA TYR A 141 -8.24 -18.03 -11.74
C TYR A 141 -9.07 -16.80 -11.37
N LYS A 142 -8.86 -15.66 -12.04
CA LYS A 142 -9.47 -14.38 -11.67
C LYS A 142 -9.29 -14.07 -10.18
N SER A 143 -8.07 -14.29 -9.69
CA SER A 143 -7.76 -14.19 -8.27
C SER A 143 -8.06 -12.79 -7.74
N SER A 144 -8.84 -12.70 -6.67
CA SER A 144 -9.14 -11.46 -5.97
C SER A 144 -8.60 -11.50 -4.55
N HIS A 145 -8.32 -10.33 -3.99
CA HIS A 145 -8.00 -10.18 -2.58
C HIS A 145 -9.13 -9.45 -1.88
N LYS A 146 -9.54 -9.95 -0.72
CA LYS A 146 -10.37 -9.16 0.20
C LYS A 146 -9.48 -8.12 0.87
N LEU A 147 -9.80 -6.86 0.61
CA LEU A 147 -9.21 -5.74 1.31
C LEU A 147 -10.25 -5.20 2.28
N PHE A 148 -9.83 -5.00 3.52
CA PHE A 148 -10.62 -4.24 4.46
C PHE A 148 -10.25 -2.78 4.35
N ARG A 149 -11.24 -1.96 4.00
CA ARG A 149 -11.11 -0.51 4.08
C ARG A 149 -11.66 -0.04 5.42
N PHE A 150 -10.81 0.58 6.21
CA PHE A 150 -11.18 1.19 7.47
C PHE A 150 -11.16 2.70 7.34
N ILE A 151 -12.26 3.35 7.72
CA ILE A 151 -12.35 4.81 7.76
C ILE A 151 -12.57 5.25 9.19
N GLY A 152 -11.64 6.03 9.74
CA GLY A 152 -11.76 6.67 11.05
C GLY A 152 -11.74 8.19 10.93
N ARG A 153 -12.26 8.88 11.95
CA ARG A 153 -12.23 10.35 12.03
C ARG A 153 -11.76 10.79 13.41
N LYS A 154 -10.81 11.73 13.48
CA LYS A 154 -10.42 12.33 14.76
C LYS A 154 -11.59 13.19 15.27
N PRO A 155 -12.03 13.00 16.53
CA PRO A 155 -13.02 13.88 17.16
C PRO A 155 -12.60 15.35 17.05
N SER A 156 -13.60 16.23 17.01
CA SER A 156 -13.44 17.68 17.01
C SER A 156 -12.67 18.18 18.23
#